data_AF-A3TPT8-F1
#
_entry.id   AF-A3TPT8-F1
#
_cell.length_a   1.000
_cell.length_b   1.000
_cell.length_c   1.000
_cell.angle_alpha   90.00
_cell.angle_beta   90.00
_cell.angle_gamma   90.00
#
_symmetry.space_group_name_H-M   'P 1'
#
loop_
_entity.id
_entity.type
_entity.pdbx_description
1 polymer ?
#
loop_
_entity_poly.entity_id
_entity_poly.type
_entity_poly.pdbx_seq_one_letter_code
_entity_poly.pdbx_strand_id
1 'polypeptide(L)'
;MIERAAPHLLHLHGVGNTTAAQLLITAGGNPDRLRSEASFAALCGTAPVPASSGKTTRHRLSRGGDRRANNALHTIAMARLRNHPPTKAFVQRQRDRGRSTPEILRLLKRAIAREMFKQLTRPHEDLGVHDLRPTRQAKNITLAAAAHALGLATITISRTERGLHITPEVVNRYREWLNTA
;
A
#
# COMPACT_ATOMS: atom_id res chain seq x y z
N MET A 1 -6.15 -12.39 -4.43
CA MET A 1 -7.14 -11.34 -4.80
C MET A 1 -6.51 -9.94 -4.71
N ILE A 2 -5.99 -9.51 -3.56
CA ILE A 2 -5.32 -8.19 -3.43
C ILE A 2 -4.01 -8.10 -4.23
N GLU A 3 -3.23 -9.17 -4.28
CA GLU A 3 -2.01 -9.27 -5.11
C GLU A 3 -2.24 -8.98 -6.60
N ARG A 4 -3.48 -9.11 -7.09
CA ARG A 4 -3.86 -8.76 -8.46
C ARG A 4 -4.49 -7.37 -8.58
N ALA A 5 -5.19 -6.90 -7.54
CA ALA A 5 -5.95 -5.66 -7.60
C ALA A 5 -5.13 -4.42 -7.22
N ALA A 6 -4.16 -4.56 -6.31
CA ALA A 6 -3.31 -3.45 -5.85
C ALA A 6 -1.98 -3.97 -5.26
N PRO A 7 -1.13 -4.64 -6.07
CA PRO A 7 0.13 -5.22 -5.59
C PRO A 7 1.07 -4.19 -4.97
N HIS A 8 1.06 -2.95 -5.47
CA HIS A 8 1.88 -1.85 -4.98
C HIS A 8 1.64 -1.53 -3.50
N LEU A 9 0.42 -1.74 -2.99
CA LEU A 9 0.11 -1.52 -1.57
C LEU A 9 0.87 -2.49 -0.67
N LEU A 10 1.13 -3.71 -1.13
CA LEU A 10 1.83 -4.74 -0.37
C LEU A 10 3.34 -4.47 -0.25
N HIS A 11 3.89 -3.58 -1.10
CA HIS A 11 5.26 -3.11 -0.97
C HIS A 11 5.44 -2.05 0.13
N LEU A 12 4.33 -1.50 0.66
CA LEU A 12 4.38 -0.47 1.69
C LEU A 12 4.60 -1.10 3.07
N HIS A 13 5.51 -0.52 3.85
CA HIS A 13 5.89 -1.09 5.13
C HIS A 13 4.69 -1.18 6.09
N GLY A 14 4.44 -2.38 6.59
CA GLY A 14 3.38 -2.68 7.56
C GLY A 14 2.00 -2.89 6.94
N VAL A 15 1.87 -2.82 5.61
CA VAL A 15 0.62 -3.15 4.91
C VAL A 15 0.60 -4.64 4.60
N GLY A 16 -0.38 -5.35 5.15
CA GLY A 16 -0.68 -6.74 4.82
C GLY A 16 -1.93 -6.87 3.95
N ASN A 17 -2.22 -8.09 3.49
CA ASN A 17 -3.37 -8.40 2.64
C ASN A 17 -4.70 -7.90 3.25
N THR A 18 -4.96 -8.18 4.52
CA THR A 18 -6.21 -7.77 5.19
C THR A 18 -6.34 -6.25 5.32
N THR A 19 -5.25 -5.56 5.67
CA THR A 19 -5.26 -4.10 5.79
C THR A 19 -5.40 -3.42 4.44
N ALA A 20 -4.74 -3.94 3.40
CA ALA A 20 -4.87 -3.43 2.04
C ALA A 20 -6.29 -3.65 1.51
N ALA A 21 -6.85 -4.86 1.67
CA ALA A 21 -8.22 -5.17 1.29
C ALA A 21 -9.23 -4.22 1.95
N GLN A 22 -9.12 -4.04 3.26
CA GLN A 22 -10.03 -3.17 3.99
C GLN A 22 -9.93 -1.72 3.50
N LEU A 23 -8.72 -1.19 3.26
CA LEU A 23 -8.55 0.17 2.77
C LEU A 23 -9.08 0.36 1.33
N LEU A 24 -8.93 -0.66 0.47
CA LEU A 24 -9.53 -0.66 -0.88
C LEU A 24 -11.06 -0.70 -0.83
N ILE A 25 -11.63 -1.53 0.05
CA ILE A 25 -13.09 -1.58 0.27
C ILE A 25 -13.60 -0.20 0.72
N THR A 26 -12.91 0.41 1.68
CA THR A 26 -13.28 1.74 2.19
C THR A 26 -13.14 2.80 1.11
N ALA A 27 -12.07 2.78 0.32
CA ALA A 27 -11.87 3.70 -0.80
C ALA A 27 -12.93 3.52 -1.91
N GLY A 28 -13.37 2.29 -2.13
CA GLY A 28 -14.24 1.89 -3.23
C GLY A 28 -13.47 1.73 -4.55
N GLY A 29 -14.14 1.15 -5.55
CA GLY A 29 -13.56 0.90 -6.87
C GLY A 29 -13.48 2.10 -7.80
N ASN A 30 -13.96 3.28 -7.38
CA ASN A 30 -13.88 4.52 -8.15
C ASN A 30 -13.00 5.54 -7.41
N PRO A 31 -11.71 5.67 -7.78
CA PRO A 31 -10.77 6.61 -7.17
C PRO A 31 -11.22 8.07 -7.26
N ASP A 32 -11.98 8.47 -8.29
CA ASP A 32 -12.43 9.87 -8.49
C ASP A 32 -13.41 10.33 -7.40
N ARG A 33 -14.01 9.40 -6.65
CA ARG A 33 -14.83 9.73 -5.48
C ARG A 33 -14.00 10.27 -4.32
N LEU A 34 -12.70 9.95 -4.27
CA LEU A 34 -11.80 10.44 -3.24
C LEU A 34 -11.24 11.82 -3.64
N ARG A 35 -12.02 12.86 -3.39
CA ARG A 35 -11.71 14.24 -3.80
C ARG A 35 -10.47 14.85 -3.15
N SER A 36 -10.04 14.38 -1.97
CA SER A 36 -8.83 14.90 -1.30
C SER A 36 -8.25 13.97 -0.23
N GLU A 37 -7.00 14.23 0.16
CA GLU A 37 -6.38 13.58 1.32
C GLU A 37 -7.20 13.75 2.61
N ALA A 38 -7.95 14.85 2.73
CA ALA A 38 -8.79 15.15 3.88
C ALA A 38 -10.09 14.33 3.86
N SER A 39 -10.72 14.17 2.70
CA SER A 39 -11.93 13.34 2.57
C SER A 39 -11.65 11.88 2.90
N PHE A 40 -10.51 11.34 2.45
CA PHE A 40 -10.10 9.99 2.82
C PHE A 40 -9.78 9.86 4.33
N ALA A 41 -9.17 10.89 4.93
CA ALA A 41 -8.94 10.89 6.39
C ALA A 41 -10.25 10.86 7.18
N ALA A 42 -11.24 11.65 6.74
CA ALA A 42 -12.56 11.68 7.35
C ALA A 42 -13.25 10.32 7.21
N LEU A 43 -13.17 9.72 6.01
CA LEU A 43 -13.71 8.39 5.73
C LEU A 43 -13.09 7.31 6.62
N CYS A 44 -11.78 7.34 6.86
CA CYS A 44 -11.11 6.40 7.77
C CYS A 44 -11.20 6.79 9.26
N GLY A 45 -11.89 7.87 9.62
CA GLY A 45 -11.97 8.37 11.01
C GLY A 45 -10.62 8.84 11.60
N THR A 46 -9.69 9.28 10.76
CA THR A 46 -8.37 9.82 11.16
C THR A 46 -8.26 11.33 10.98
N ALA A 47 -9.31 11.98 10.47
CA ALA A 47 -9.38 13.42 10.41
C ALA A 47 -9.22 14.03 11.82
N PRO A 48 -8.38 15.06 11.98
CA PRO A 48 -8.23 15.75 13.26
C PRO A 48 -9.54 16.48 13.58
N VAL A 49 -10.10 16.22 14.78
CA VAL A 49 -11.28 16.95 15.27
C VAL A 49 -10.83 17.88 16.39
N PRO A 50 -10.93 19.21 16.21
CA PRO A 50 -10.57 20.16 17.25
C PRO A 50 -11.32 19.88 18.55
N ALA A 51 -10.58 19.89 19.66
CA ALA A 51 -11.08 19.75 21.01
C ALA A 51 -10.27 20.67 21.93
N SER A 52 -10.24 21.94 21.55
CA SER A 52 -9.44 22.99 22.15
C SER A 52 -10.36 23.99 22.86
N SER A 53 -9.96 24.47 24.02
CA SER A 53 -10.56 25.63 24.70
C SER A 53 -9.42 26.57 25.10
N GLY A 54 -9.57 27.87 24.83
CA GLY A 54 -8.57 28.88 25.15
C GLY A 54 -7.20 28.62 24.49
N LYS A 55 -6.13 28.60 25.31
CA LYS A 55 -4.71 28.54 24.88
C LYS A 55 -4.21 27.13 24.48
N THR A 56 -5.03 26.09 24.62
CA THR A 56 -4.58 24.70 24.45
C THR A 56 -5.09 24.11 23.13
N THR A 57 -4.19 23.83 22.17
CA THR A 57 -4.56 23.17 20.92
C THR A 57 -4.52 21.64 21.06
N ARG A 58 -5.70 21.00 21.14
CA ARG A 58 -5.85 19.54 21.24
C ARG A 58 -6.82 19.01 20.20
N HIS A 59 -6.63 17.74 19.85
CA HIS A 59 -7.50 17.05 18.90
C HIS A 59 -8.05 15.78 19.52
N ARG A 60 -9.37 15.60 19.44
CA ARG A 60 -10.04 14.38 19.86
C ARG A 60 -10.09 13.35 18.73
N LEU A 61 -10.40 12.11 19.10
CA LEU A 61 -10.69 11.04 18.15
C LEU A 61 -11.94 11.38 17.34
N SER A 62 -11.87 11.29 16.01
CA SER A 62 -13.09 11.27 15.18
C SER A 62 -13.84 9.97 15.41
N ARG A 63 -15.10 10.08 15.84
CA ARG A 63 -15.99 8.91 15.98
C ARG A 63 -16.73 8.56 14.68
N GLY A 64 -16.75 9.49 13.72
CA GLY A 64 -17.29 9.29 12.38
C GLY A 64 -16.27 8.64 11.44
N GLY A 65 -16.78 7.88 10.46
CA GLY A 65 -15.99 7.13 9.49
C GLY A 65 -15.97 5.62 9.76
N ASP A 66 -15.31 4.90 8.86
CA ASP A 66 -15.15 3.45 8.88
C ASP A 66 -14.17 3.02 9.99
N ARG A 67 -14.69 2.32 10.99
CA ARG A 67 -13.91 1.81 12.13
C ARG A 67 -12.98 0.68 11.73
N ARG A 68 -13.32 -0.13 10.73
CA ARG A 68 -12.45 -1.19 10.21
C ARG A 68 -11.27 -0.58 9.47
N ALA A 69 -11.49 0.48 8.69
CA ALA A 69 -10.40 1.24 8.07
C ALA A 69 -9.48 1.88 9.11
N ASN A 70 -10.04 2.46 10.17
CA ASN A 70 -9.24 3.02 11.27
C ASN A 70 -8.38 1.96 11.96
N ASN A 71 -8.95 0.76 12.17
CA ASN A 71 -8.24 -0.38 12.72
C ASN A 71 -7.12 -0.83 11.77
N ALA A 72 -7.37 -0.92 10.47
CA ALA A 72 -6.34 -1.24 9.48
C ALA A 72 -5.15 -0.26 9.56
N LEU A 73 -5.42 1.06 9.65
CA LEU A 73 -4.38 2.07 9.83
C LEU A 73 -3.66 1.94 11.18
N HIS A 74 -4.35 1.50 12.24
CA HIS A 74 -3.74 1.22 13.53
C HIS A 74 -2.79 0.02 13.46
N THR A 75 -3.19 -1.07 12.81
CA THR A 75 -2.35 -2.26 12.58
C THR A 75 -1.08 -1.88 11.80
N ILE A 76 -1.22 -1.11 10.72
CA ILE A 76 -0.07 -0.61 9.96
C ILE A 76 0.84 0.25 10.84
N ALA A 77 0.27 1.14 11.66
CA ALA A 77 1.04 1.96 12.60
C ALA A 77 1.84 1.12 13.60
N MET A 78 1.25 0.06 14.16
CA MET A 78 1.95 -0.84 15.09
C MET A 78 3.09 -1.59 14.41
N ALA A 79 2.86 -2.11 13.20
CA ALA A 79 3.90 -2.77 12.41
C ALA A 79 5.07 -1.82 12.10
N ARG A 80 4.77 -0.56 11.73
CA ARG A 80 5.79 0.48 11.51
C ARG A 80 6.54 0.84 12.79
N LEU A 81 5.87 0.96 13.92
CA LEU A 81 6.54 1.20 15.21
C LEU A 81 7.51 0.09 15.59
N ARG A 82 7.21 -1.16 15.21
CA ARG A 82 8.09 -2.30 15.49
C ARG A 82 9.36 -2.27 14.63
N ASN A 83 9.23 -2.07 13.32
CA ASN A 83 10.32 -2.35 12.37
C ASN A 83 10.65 -1.24 11.36
N HIS A 84 10.03 -0.05 11.43
CA HIS A 84 10.28 1.04 10.48
C HIS A 84 11.09 2.19 11.12
N PRO A 85 12.41 2.30 10.85
CA PRO A 85 13.26 3.32 11.47
C PRO A 85 12.76 4.77 11.30
N PRO A 86 12.26 5.21 10.11
CA PRO A 86 11.72 6.56 9.95
C PRO A 86 10.52 6.84 10.85
N THR A 87 9.63 5.86 11.06
CA THR A 87 8.49 6.01 11.97
C THR A 87 8.94 6.08 13.43
N LYS A 88 9.91 5.26 13.84
CA LYS A 88 10.50 5.34 15.19
C LYS A 88 11.11 6.72 15.45
N ALA A 89 11.89 7.24 14.49
CA ALA A 89 12.48 8.57 14.60
C ALA A 89 11.41 9.68 14.66
N PHE A 90 10.34 9.58 13.87
CA PHE A 90 9.21 10.52 13.96
C PHE A 90 8.55 10.49 15.33
N VAL A 91 8.27 9.29 15.86
CA VAL A 91 7.64 9.12 17.18
C VAL A 91 8.52 9.69 18.28
N GLN A 92 9.83 9.45 18.23
CA GLN A 92 10.77 10.02 19.19
C GLN A 92 10.71 11.56 19.16
N ARG A 93 10.83 12.18 17.97
CA ARG A 93 10.70 13.63 17.84
C ARG A 93 9.39 14.20 18.38
N GLN A 94 8.29 13.45 18.31
CA GLN A 94 7.01 13.89 18.89
C GLN A 94 6.96 13.72 20.41
N ARG A 95 7.60 12.68 20.96
CA ARG A 95 7.77 12.51 22.41
C ARG A 95 8.62 13.63 23.00
N ASP A 96 9.71 14.00 22.32
CA ASP A 96 10.59 15.10 22.74
C ASP A 96 9.85 16.45 22.76
N ARG A 97 8.80 16.59 21.93
CA ARG A 97 7.88 17.75 21.93
C ARG A 97 6.79 17.68 22.99
N GLY A 98 6.86 16.73 23.94
CA GLY A 98 5.91 16.56 25.04
C GLY A 98 4.54 16.02 24.63
N ARG A 99 4.40 15.42 23.44
CA ARG A 99 3.11 14.84 23.01
C ARG A 99 2.85 13.51 23.68
N SER A 100 1.60 13.29 24.08
CA SER A 100 1.17 12.00 24.63
C SER A 100 1.11 10.90 23.58
N THR A 101 1.28 9.64 23.98
CA THR A 101 1.21 8.48 23.08
C THR A 101 -0.07 8.47 22.23
N PRO A 102 -1.29 8.74 22.77
CA PRO A 102 -2.50 8.81 21.94
C PRO A 102 -2.46 9.91 20.87
N GLU A 103 -1.84 11.07 21.15
CA GLU A 103 -1.67 12.13 20.14
C GLU A 103 -0.72 11.71 19.04
N ILE A 104 0.41 11.09 19.41
CA ILE A 104 1.40 10.58 18.45
C ILE A 104 0.75 9.54 17.53
N LEU A 105 -0.04 8.61 18.09
CA LEU A 105 -0.75 7.61 17.30
C LEU A 105 -1.79 8.22 16.36
N ARG A 106 -2.49 9.29 16.76
CA ARG A 106 -3.41 10.01 15.87
C ARG A 106 -2.66 10.66 14.70
N LEU A 107 -1.53 11.32 14.98
CA LEU A 107 -0.67 11.92 13.96
C LEU A 107 -0.13 10.85 12.99
N LEU A 108 0.34 9.72 13.53
CA LEU A 108 0.86 8.63 12.73
C LEU A 108 -0.22 8.01 11.84
N LYS A 109 -1.41 7.71 12.37
CA LYS A 109 -2.53 7.20 11.57
C LYS A 109 -2.95 8.20 10.48
N ARG A 110 -2.96 9.50 10.78
CA ARG A 110 -3.26 10.54 9.78
C ARG A 110 -2.19 10.59 8.68
N ALA A 111 -0.92 10.44 9.03
CA ALA A 111 0.18 10.39 8.07
C ALA A 111 0.10 9.13 7.18
N ILE A 112 -0.22 7.97 7.75
CA ILE A 112 -0.44 6.73 6.99
C ILE A 112 -1.65 6.90 6.08
N ALA A 113 -2.76 7.45 6.56
CA ALA A 113 -3.95 7.70 5.72
C ALA A 113 -3.62 8.60 4.51
N ARG A 114 -2.77 9.61 4.70
CA ARG A 114 -2.27 10.46 3.62
C ARG A 114 -1.46 9.65 2.59
N GLU A 115 -0.54 8.82 3.05
CA GLU A 115 0.27 7.96 2.19
C GLU A 115 -0.62 6.99 1.41
N MET A 116 -1.58 6.34 2.07
CA MET A 116 -2.53 5.43 1.42
C MET A 116 -3.38 6.15 0.38
N PHE A 117 -3.89 7.35 0.68
CA PHE A 117 -4.63 8.15 -0.31
C PHE A 117 -3.80 8.35 -1.58
N LYS A 118 -2.54 8.77 -1.46
CA LYS A 118 -1.65 8.95 -2.61
C LYS A 118 -1.46 7.65 -3.39
N GLN A 119 -1.38 6.51 -2.70
CA GLN A 119 -1.20 5.21 -3.34
C GLN A 119 -2.49 4.67 -3.96
N LEU A 120 -3.65 5.14 -3.53
CA LEU A 120 -4.96 4.74 -4.05
C LEU A 120 -5.43 5.60 -5.21
N THR A 121 -5.04 6.88 -5.25
CA THR A 121 -5.48 7.84 -6.27
C THR A 121 -4.45 8.10 -7.36
N ARG A 122 -3.18 7.78 -7.13
CA ARG A 122 -2.20 7.80 -8.22
C ARG A 122 -2.55 6.68 -9.20
N PRO A 123 -2.66 6.98 -10.51
CA PRO A 123 -2.64 5.92 -11.49
C PRO A 123 -1.31 5.18 -11.32
N HIS A 124 -1.41 3.92 -10.93
CA HIS A 124 -0.29 3.00 -11.09
C HIS A 124 -0.41 2.54 -12.52
N GLU A 125 0.62 2.75 -13.32
CA GLU A 125 0.77 1.94 -14.53
C GLU A 125 0.64 0.50 -14.06
N ASP A 126 -0.42 -0.17 -14.50
CA ASP A 126 -0.43 -1.61 -14.42
C ASP A 126 0.82 -2.02 -15.18
N LEU A 127 1.81 -2.55 -14.47
CA LEU A 127 3.14 -2.85 -15.03
C LEU A 127 3.03 -3.90 -16.15
N GLY A 128 1.80 -4.37 -16.40
CA GLY A 128 1.39 -5.20 -17.51
C GLY A 128 1.84 -6.62 -17.31
N VAL A 129 2.55 -6.96 -16.23
CA VAL A 129 3.17 -8.28 -16.00
C VAL A 129 2.19 -9.35 -15.53
N HIS A 130 0.95 -8.95 -15.22
CA HIS A 130 -0.08 -9.85 -14.70
C HIS A 130 -0.60 -10.85 -15.74
N ASP A 131 -0.35 -10.60 -17.02
CA ASP A 131 -0.61 -11.52 -18.14
C ASP A 131 0.43 -12.65 -18.23
N LEU A 132 1.69 -12.38 -17.90
CA LEU A 132 2.83 -13.27 -18.14
C LEU A 132 2.65 -14.65 -17.50
N ARG A 133 2.28 -14.69 -16.22
CA ARG A 133 2.12 -15.95 -15.48
C ARG A 133 0.93 -16.78 -16.00
N PRO A 134 -0.29 -16.21 -16.15
CA PRO A 134 -1.39 -16.90 -16.81
C PRO A 134 -1.04 -17.42 -18.20
N THR A 135 -0.42 -16.60 -19.06
CA THR A 135 -0.05 -16.98 -20.43
C THR A 135 0.95 -18.15 -20.44
N ARG A 136 1.97 -18.10 -19.58
CA ARG A 136 2.92 -19.22 -19.43
C ARG A 136 2.22 -20.50 -18.95
N GLN A 137 1.35 -20.39 -17.96
CA GLN A 137 0.62 -21.54 -17.40
C GLN A 137 -0.34 -22.15 -18.42
N ALA A 138 -1.04 -21.33 -19.21
CA ALA A 138 -1.93 -21.79 -20.27
C ALA A 138 -1.19 -22.60 -21.35
N LYS A 139 0.08 -22.29 -21.58
CA LYS A 139 0.97 -23.00 -22.52
C LYS A 139 1.73 -24.17 -21.89
N ASN A 140 1.45 -24.52 -20.63
CA ASN A 140 2.17 -25.55 -19.85
C ASN A 140 3.69 -25.37 -19.79
N ILE A 141 4.18 -24.12 -19.93
CA ILE A 141 5.60 -23.81 -19.88
C ILE A 141 6.05 -23.71 -18.41
N THR A 142 7.15 -24.37 -18.06
CA THR A 142 7.72 -24.28 -16.70
C THR A 142 8.51 -22.98 -16.52
N LEU A 143 8.67 -22.54 -15.27
CA LEU A 143 9.54 -21.38 -14.97
C LEU A 143 10.98 -21.62 -15.46
N ALA A 144 11.47 -22.87 -15.39
CA ALA A 144 12.80 -23.25 -15.86
C ALA A 144 12.92 -23.16 -17.39
N ALA A 145 11.89 -23.58 -18.15
CA ALA A 145 11.88 -23.48 -19.60
C ALA A 145 11.87 -22.00 -20.07
N ALA A 146 11.06 -21.16 -19.44
CA ALA A 146 11.04 -19.72 -19.72
C ALA A 146 12.38 -19.04 -19.36
N ALA A 147 12.97 -19.42 -18.22
CA ALA A 147 14.28 -18.94 -17.79
C ALA A 147 15.38 -19.31 -18.80
N HIS A 148 15.40 -20.56 -19.24
CA HIS A 148 16.34 -21.05 -20.25
C HIS A 148 16.19 -20.30 -21.58
N ALA A 149 14.96 -20.15 -22.09
CA ALA A 149 14.71 -19.48 -23.36
C ALA A 149 15.10 -17.99 -23.36
N LEU A 150 14.99 -17.33 -22.20
CA LEU A 150 15.33 -15.91 -22.05
C LEU A 150 16.77 -15.66 -21.60
N GLY A 151 17.55 -16.72 -21.33
CA GLY A 151 18.90 -16.60 -20.76
C GLY A 151 18.93 -15.95 -19.39
N LEU A 152 17.89 -16.14 -18.58
CA LEU A 152 17.71 -15.53 -17.26
C LEU A 152 17.67 -16.59 -16.16
N ALA A 153 17.90 -16.19 -14.92
CA ALA A 153 17.70 -17.08 -13.78
C ALA A 153 16.20 -17.31 -13.52
N THR A 154 15.83 -18.52 -13.08
CA THR A 154 14.44 -18.88 -12.72
C THR A 154 13.83 -17.93 -11.69
N ILE A 155 14.65 -17.44 -10.75
CA ILE A 155 14.22 -16.46 -9.76
C ILE A 155 13.86 -15.11 -10.38
N THR A 156 14.53 -14.71 -11.47
CA THR A 156 14.23 -13.47 -12.21
C THR A 156 12.86 -13.57 -12.85
N ILE A 157 12.56 -14.65 -13.57
CA ILE A 157 11.22 -14.89 -14.15
C ILE A 157 10.14 -14.89 -13.06
N SER A 158 10.38 -15.59 -11.96
CA SER A 158 9.46 -15.60 -10.81
C SER A 158 9.23 -14.21 -10.20
N ARG A 159 10.27 -13.37 -10.11
CA ARG A 159 10.15 -12.01 -9.57
C ARG A 159 9.43 -11.09 -10.55
N THR A 160 9.70 -11.22 -11.84
CA THR A 160 9.02 -10.45 -12.90
C THR A 160 7.53 -10.80 -12.95
N GLU A 161 7.15 -12.08 -12.92
CA GLU A 161 5.74 -12.53 -12.85
C GLU A 161 4.99 -12.03 -11.60
N ARG A 162 5.72 -11.74 -10.52
CA ARG A 162 5.17 -11.21 -9.26
C ARG A 162 5.26 -9.70 -9.14
N GLY A 163 5.77 -9.00 -10.16
CA GLY A 163 5.97 -7.56 -10.12
C GLY A 163 7.02 -7.08 -9.10
N LEU A 164 7.93 -7.96 -8.68
CA LEU A 164 8.99 -7.66 -7.69
C LEU A 164 10.28 -7.13 -8.32
N HIS A 165 10.47 -7.35 -9.63
CA HIS A 165 11.60 -6.83 -10.39
C HIS A 165 11.18 -6.66 -11.85
N ILE A 166 10.91 -5.40 -12.23
CA ILE A 166 10.24 -5.05 -13.48
C ILE A 166 11.20 -4.20 -14.27
N THR A 167 11.93 -4.87 -15.15
CA THR A 167 12.70 -4.21 -16.20
C THR A 167 11.84 -4.25 -17.46
N PRO A 168 11.43 -3.09 -18.02
CA PRO A 168 10.55 -3.06 -19.19
C PRO A 168 11.03 -3.93 -20.35
N GLU A 169 12.35 -3.97 -20.57
CA GLU A 169 13.01 -4.84 -21.56
C GLU A 169 12.73 -6.32 -21.31
N VAL A 170 12.92 -6.80 -20.07
CA VAL A 170 12.68 -8.20 -19.69
C VAL A 170 11.20 -8.55 -19.83
N VAL A 171 10.30 -7.64 -19.44
CA VAL A 171 8.85 -7.83 -19.56
C VAL A 171 8.43 -7.97 -21.01
N ASN A 172 8.89 -7.07 -21.88
CA ASN A 172 8.54 -7.08 -23.30
C ASN A 172 9.09 -8.32 -23.99
N ARG A 173 10.38 -8.65 -23.76
CA ARG A 173 11.01 -9.84 -24.33
C ARG A 173 10.33 -11.14 -23.87
N TYR A 174 9.94 -11.20 -22.60
CA TYR A 174 9.21 -12.35 -22.08
C TYR A 174 7.81 -12.45 -22.67
N ARG A 175 7.08 -11.34 -22.81
CA ARG A 175 5.75 -11.32 -23.42
C ARG A 175 5.78 -11.73 -24.89
N GLU A 176 6.72 -11.19 -25.67
CA GLU A 176 6.94 -11.57 -27.07
C GLU A 176 7.23 -13.06 -27.20
N TRP A 177 8.16 -13.57 -26.39
CA TRP A 177 8.50 -15.00 -26.41
C TRP A 177 7.30 -15.88 -26.07
N LEU A 178 6.52 -15.53 -25.04
CA LEU A 178 5.31 -16.25 -24.68
C LEU A 178 4.25 -16.26 -25.79
N ASN A 179 4.18 -15.20 -26.61
CA ASN A 179 3.25 -15.16 -27.74
C ASN A 179 3.72 -16.06 -28.90
N THR A 180 5.03 -16.26 -29.06
CA THR A 180 5.61 -17.10 -30.12
C THR A 180 5.82 -18.57 -29.77
N ALA A 181 5.91 -18.92 -28.48
CA ALA A 181 6.18 -20.28 -27.97
C ALA A 181 4.91 -21.13 -27.87
#